data_AF-A0A3M0JHL6-F1
#
_entry.id   AF-A0A3M0JHL6-F1
#
_cell.length_a   1.000
_cell.length_b   1.000
_cell.length_c   1.000
_cell.angle_alpha   90.00
_cell.angle_beta   90.00
_cell.angle_gamma   90.00
#
_symmetry.space_group_name_H-M   'P 1'
#
loop_
_entity.id
_entity.type
_entity.pdbx_description
1 polymer ?
#
loop_
_entity_poly.entity_id
_entity_poly.type
_entity_poly.pdbx_seq_one_letter_code
_entity_poly.pdbx_strand_id
1 'polypeptide(L)'
;MIERTHQTLKRILDQQKGEEDQAAPQKRLNKALYVYNFLNSSAEEPDPPIYRHFLNNKKAKLKEHPPVLIKNLDSGQIEGPYNLITWGKGFACVSTEVGLKWIPAKNVKPYHVSKPADTPTSASTSASQEASTQT
;
A
#
# COMPACT_ATOMS: atom_id res chain seq x y z
N MET A 1 4.66 -12.85 10.58
CA MET A 1 5.39 -11.67 11.06
C MET A 1 6.23 -11.99 12.30
N ILE A 2 5.65 -12.66 13.31
CA ILE A 2 6.32 -13.05 14.55
C ILE A 2 7.63 -13.82 14.30
N GLU A 3 7.62 -14.79 13.39
CA GLU A 3 8.81 -15.58 13.07
C GLU A 3 9.99 -14.72 12.59
N ARG A 4 9.75 -13.74 11.70
CA ARG A 4 10.79 -12.81 11.24
C ARG A 4 11.33 -11.94 12.38
N THR A 5 10.45 -11.47 13.26
CA THR A 5 10.84 -10.71 14.46
C THR A 5 11.70 -11.57 15.39
N HIS A 6 11.30 -12.82 15.63
CA HIS A 6 12.06 -13.76 16.44
C HIS A 6 13.46 -14.03 15.87
N GLN A 7 13.57 -14.26 14.56
CA GLN A 7 14.86 -14.43 13.88
C GLN A 7 15.74 -13.19 14.01
N THR A 8 15.14 -11.99 13.92
CA THR A 8 15.88 -10.73 14.06
C THR A 8 16.41 -10.54 15.49
N LEU A 9 15.58 -10.84 16.50
CA LEU A 9 15.96 -10.75 17.90
C LEU A 9 17.07 -11.75 18.26
N LYS A 10 16.99 -12.99 17.76
CA LYS A 10 18.07 -13.98 17.92
C LYS A 10 19.39 -13.46 17.36
N ARG A 11 19.39 -12.93 16.13
CA ARG A 11 20.58 -12.34 15.51
C ARG A 11 21.19 -11.23 16.37
N ILE A 12 20.37 -10.33 16.92
CA ILE A 12 20.84 -9.25 17.80
C ILE A 12 21.44 -9.82 19.10
N LEU A 13 20.80 -10.82 19.69
CA LEU A 13 21.28 -11.47 20.92
C LEU A 13 22.60 -12.24 20.70
N ASP A 14 22.78 -12.86 19.53
CA ASP A 14 24.01 -13.55 19.16
C ASP A 14 25.16 -12.55 18.96
N GLN A 15 24.89 -11.40 18.34
CA GLN A 15 25.87 -10.32 18.17
C GLN A 15 26.33 -9.73 19.51
N GLN A 16 25.45 -9.70 20.52
CA GLN A 16 25.81 -9.22 21.86
C GLN A 16 26.72 -10.16 22.63
N LYS A 17 26.79 -11.45 22.26
CA LYS A 17 27.52 -12.48 23.00
C LYS A 17 29.04 -12.23 23.04
N GLY A 18 29.58 -11.39 22.17
CA GLY A 18 31.00 -10.99 22.18
C GLY A 18 31.38 -9.90 23.19
N GLU A 19 30.43 -9.11 23.70
CA GLU A 19 30.71 -7.93 24.54
C GLU A 19 30.53 -8.16 26.05
N GLU A 20 29.62 -9.07 26.47
CA GLU A 20 29.17 -9.09 27.87
C GLU A 20 28.61 -10.46 28.29
N ASP A 21 29.47 -11.49 28.36
CA ASP A 21 29.07 -12.85 28.78
C ASP A 21 28.66 -12.95 30.28
N GLN A 22 28.80 -11.87 31.05
CA GLN A 22 28.42 -11.80 32.47
C GLN A 22 27.16 -10.95 32.77
N ALA A 23 26.52 -10.34 31.77
CA ALA A 23 25.31 -9.56 32.00
C ALA A 23 24.10 -10.44 32.33
N ALA A 24 23.28 -9.99 33.29
CA ALA A 24 22.01 -10.65 33.62
C ALA A 24 21.14 -10.83 32.36
N PRO A 25 20.43 -11.96 32.19
CA PRO A 25 19.62 -12.24 30.99
C PRO A 25 18.64 -11.12 30.63
N GLN A 26 18.04 -10.48 31.64
CA GLN A 26 17.13 -9.35 31.46
C GLN A 26 17.83 -8.10 30.90
N LYS A 27 19.05 -7.80 31.35
CA LYS A 27 19.85 -6.67 30.84
C LYS A 27 20.18 -6.88 29.36
N ARG A 28 20.55 -8.11 28.98
CA ARG A 28 20.80 -8.49 27.58
C ARG A 28 19.55 -8.33 26.72
N LEU A 29 18.41 -8.83 27.19
CA LEU A 29 17.14 -8.70 26.47
C LEU A 29 16.73 -7.23 26.31
N ASN A 30 16.83 -6.41 27.35
CA ASN A 30 16.50 -4.99 27.30
C ASN A 30 17.40 -4.24 26.30
N LYS A 31 18.70 -4.53 26.27
CA LYS A 31 19.63 -3.98 25.26
C LYS A 31 19.20 -4.40 23.84
N ALA A 32 18.83 -5.66 23.64
CA ALA A 32 18.38 -6.16 22.33
C ALA A 32 17.08 -5.48 21.87
N LEU A 33 16.11 -5.33 22.77
CA LEU A 33 14.85 -4.63 22.50
C LEU A 33 15.08 -3.15 22.22
N TYR A 34 16.03 -2.52 22.93
CA TYR A 34 16.39 -1.12 22.66
C TYR A 34 16.92 -0.95 21.24
N VAL A 35 17.91 -1.77 20.85
CA VAL A 35 18.45 -1.76 19.48
C VAL A 35 17.34 -2.01 18.46
N TYR A 36 16.53 -3.04 18.66
CA TYR A 36 15.47 -3.42 17.73
C TYR A 36 14.40 -2.32 17.56
N ASN A 37 13.97 -1.66 18.64
CA ASN A 37 12.84 -0.71 18.59
C ASN A 37 13.27 0.72 18.27
N PHE A 38 14.47 1.14 18.69
CA PHE A 38 14.91 2.54 18.62
C PHE A 38 16.01 2.80 17.59
N LEU A 39 16.87 1.81 17.33
CA LEU A 39 18.05 2.00 16.46
C LEU A 39 17.93 1.27 15.12
N ASN A 40 16.99 0.33 14.99
CA ASN A 40 16.83 -0.44 13.77
C ASN A 40 16.22 0.42 12.66
N SER A 41 17.06 0.83 11.72
CA SER A 41 16.74 1.63 10.55
C SER A 41 17.42 0.99 9.33
N SER A 42 16.78 1.03 8.17
CA SER A 42 17.36 0.60 6.90
C SER A 42 17.09 1.63 5.80
N ALA A 43 17.78 1.52 4.67
CA ALA A 43 17.52 2.38 3.51
C ALA A 43 16.06 2.28 3.02
N GLU A 44 15.44 1.11 3.17
CA GLU A 44 14.06 0.84 2.78
C GLU A 44 13.04 1.29 3.83
N GLU A 45 13.43 1.24 5.11
CA GLU A 45 12.59 1.63 6.24
C GLU A 45 13.41 2.53 7.18
N PRO A 46 13.59 3.82 6.81
CA PRO A 46 14.47 4.73 7.54
C PRO A 46 13.94 5.09 8.92
N ASP A 47 12.60 5.06 9.08
CA ASP A 47 11.92 5.33 10.34
C ASP A 47 12.00 4.10 11.27
N PRO A 48 12.67 4.22 12.44
CA PRO A 48 12.71 3.14 13.42
C PRO A 48 11.31 2.75 13.93
N PRO A 49 11.11 1.51 14.42
CA PRO A 49 9.80 1.03 14.88
C PRO A 49 9.10 1.95 15.88
N ILE A 50 9.85 2.61 16.77
CA ILE A 50 9.31 3.56 17.76
C ILE A 50 8.55 4.72 17.11
N TYR A 51 9.07 5.29 16.02
CA TYR A 51 8.45 6.39 15.31
C TYR A 51 7.15 5.92 14.64
N ARG A 52 7.16 4.74 14.03
CA ARG A 52 5.94 4.15 13.46
C ARG A 52 4.89 3.87 14.53
N HIS A 53 5.26 3.33 15.68
CA HIS A 53 4.31 2.99 16.73
C HIS A 53 3.57 4.23 17.26
N PHE A 54 4.30 5.31 17.57
CA PHE A 54 3.71 6.50 18.20
C PHE A 54 3.21 7.55 17.20
N LEU A 55 3.79 7.65 16.01
CA LEU A 55 3.43 8.67 15.01
C LEU A 55 2.44 8.19 13.95
N ASN A 56 2.02 6.92 13.97
CA ASN A 56 1.08 6.40 12.96
C ASN A 56 -0.23 7.20 12.90
N ASN A 57 -0.69 7.71 14.04
CA ASN A 57 -1.93 8.48 14.14
C ASN A 57 -1.93 9.77 13.28
N LYS A 58 -0.75 10.33 12.95
CA LYS A 58 -0.64 11.52 12.06
C LYS A 58 -0.56 11.14 10.57
N LYS A 59 -0.02 9.95 10.24
CA LYS A 59 0.05 9.42 8.86
C LYS A 59 -1.23 8.69 8.43
N ALA A 60 -2.11 8.33 9.37
CA ALA A 60 -3.42 7.71 9.13
C ALA A 60 -4.49 8.67 8.58
N LYS A 61 -4.15 9.92 8.25
CA LYS A 61 -4.93 10.66 7.25
C LYS A 61 -4.81 9.86 5.97
N LEU A 62 -5.85 9.12 5.62
CA LEU A 62 -5.96 8.32 4.40
C LEU A 62 -5.44 9.18 3.25
N LYS A 63 -4.17 8.97 2.90
CA LYS A 63 -3.57 9.64 1.76
C LYS A 63 -4.38 9.09 0.59
N GLU A 64 -5.11 9.94 -0.11
CA GLU A 64 -5.96 9.48 -1.21
C GLU A 64 -5.08 8.71 -2.20
N HIS A 65 -5.21 7.39 -2.16
CA HIS A 65 -4.50 6.52 -3.05
C HIS A 65 -5.38 6.32 -4.29
N PRO A 66 -4.78 6.23 -5.48
CA PRO A 66 -5.53 5.92 -6.68
C PRO A 66 -6.37 4.64 -6.49
N PRO A 67 -7.60 4.59 -7.04
CA PRO A 67 -8.39 3.38 -7.00
C PRO A 67 -7.64 2.23 -7.68
N VAL A 68 -7.92 1.00 -7.25
CA VAL A 68 -7.27 -0.20 -7.76
C VAL A 68 -8.28 -1.24 -8.21
N LEU A 69 -7.90 -1.98 -9.24
CA LEU A 69 -8.56 -3.20 -9.69
C LEU A 69 -7.95 -4.41 -8.98
N ILE A 70 -8.80 -5.35 -8.59
CA ILE A 70 -8.40 -6.54 -7.84
C ILE A 70 -8.77 -7.78 -8.64
N LYS A 71 -7.83 -8.68 -8.84
CA LYS A 71 -8.09 -10.01 -9.40
C LYS A 71 -8.45 -10.98 -8.28
N ASN A 72 -9.69 -11.46 -8.26
CA ASN A 72 -10.13 -12.50 -7.32
C ASN A 72 -9.40 -13.81 -7.59
N LEU A 73 -8.99 -14.46 -6.50
CA LEU A 73 -8.29 -15.73 -6.57
C LEU A 73 -9.25 -16.87 -6.91
N ASP A 74 -10.47 -16.83 -6.38
CA ASP A 74 -11.45 -17.90 -6.53
C ASP A 74 -12.09 -17.91 -7.93
N SER A 75 -12.53 -16.74 -8.41
CA SER A 75 -13.20 -16.60 -9.71
C SER A 75 -12.26 -16.23 -10.86
N GLY A 76 -11.03 -15.77 -10.56
CA GLY A 76 -10.10 -15.23 -11.56
C GLY A 76 -10.52 -13.88 -12.16
N GLN A 77 -11.70 -13.37 -11.81
CA GLN A 77 -12.26 -12.14 -12.37
C GLN A 77 -11.62 -10.89 -11.77
N ILE A 78 -11.59 -9.82 -12.56
CA ILE A 78 -11.13 -8.50 -12.12
C ILE A 78 -12.35 -7.73 -11.61
N GLU A 79 -12.30 -7.29 -10.36
CA GLU A 79 -13.32 -6.48 -9.70
C GLU A 79 -12.76 -5.10 -9.32
N GLY A 80 -13.66 -4.13 -9.15
CA GLY A 80 -13.33 -2.75 -8.79
C GLY A 80 -13.83 -1.74 -9.82
N PRO A 81 -13.44 -0.46 -9.68
CA PRO A 81 -12.34 0.06 -8.86
C PRO A 81 -12.65 0.19 -7.36
N TYR A 82 -11.69 -0.18 -6.50
CA TYR A 82 -11.78 -0.03 -5.04
C TYR A 82 -10.79 0.98 -4.49
N ASN A 83 -11.13 1.63 -3.38
CA ASN A 83 -10.23 2.57 -2.70
C ASN A 83 -9.09 1.81 -2.03
N LEU A 84 -7.86 2.19 -2.35
CA LEU A 84 -6.66 1.62 -1.74
C LEU A 84 -6.39 2.30 -0.39
N ILE A 85 -6.21 1.51 0.67
CA ILE A 85 -5.90 2.00 2.02
C ILE A 85 -4.39 1.96 2.27
N THR A 86 -3.75 0.85 1.91
CA THR A 86 -2.28 0.73 1.99
C THR A 86 -1.78 -0.36 1.06
N TRP A 87 -0.52 -0.27 0.63
CA TRP A 87 0.17 -1.26 -0.18
C TRP A 87 1.61 -1.40 0.29
N GLY A 88 2.02 -2.59 0.69
CA GLY A 88 3.42 -2.88 1.02
C GLY A 88 3.66 -4.33 1.41
N LYS A 89 4.93 -4.74 1.42
CA LYS A 89 5.37 -6.04 1.97
C LYS A 89 4.64 -7.25 1.37
N GLY A 90 4.27 -7.15 0.09
CA GLY A 90 3.61 -8.22 -0.67
C GLY A 90 2.07 -8.24 -0.58
N PHE A 91 1.46 -7.29 0.12
CA PHE A 91 0.01 -7.20 0.29
C PHE A 91 -0.51 -5.78 0.09
N ALA A 92 -1.80 -5.68 -0.21
CA ALA A 92 -2.54 -4.43 -0.27
C ALA A 92 -3.84 -4.57 0.53
N CYS A 93 -4.24 -3.51 1.21
CA CYS A 93 -5.52 -3.41 1.88
C CYS A 93 -6.40 -2.45 1.09
N VAL A 94 -7.60 -2.90 0.73
CA VAL A 94 -8.59 -2.12 -0.02
C VAL A 94 -9.87 -1.99 0.79
N SER A 95 -10.59 -0.88 0.59
CA SER A 95 -11.94 -0.70 1.12
C SER A 95 -12.96 -1.15 0.08
N THR A 96 -13.71 -2.19 0.43
CA THR A 96 -14.88 -2.67 -0.32
C THR A 96 -16.15 -2.29 0.44
N GLU A 97 -17.32 -2.46 -0.17
CA GLU A 97 -18.61 -2.21 0.49
C GLU A 97 -18.83 -3.07 1.75
N VAL A 98 -18.24 -4.27 1.77
CA VAL A 98 -18.30 -5.21 2.90
C VAL A 98 -17.27 -4.86 3.99
N GLY A 99 -16.29 -4.01 3.67
CA GLY A 99 -15.24 -3.57 4.59
C GLY A 99 -13.83 -3.71 4.01
N LEU A 100 -12.84 -3.74 4.91
CA LEU A 100 -11.42 -3.82 4.55
C LEU A 100 -11.02 -5.24 4.16
N LYS A 101 -10.43 -5.40 2.97
CA LYS A 101 -9.97 -6.69 2.45
C LYS A 101 -8.47 -6.65 2.17
N TRP A 102 -7.74 -7.65 2.67
CA TRP A 102 -6.32 -7.85 2.38
C TRP A 102 -6.15 -8.76 1.16
N ILE A 103 -5.41 -8.28 0.17
CA ILE A 103 -5.18 -8.96 -1.10
C ILE A 103 -3.67 -9.06 -1.35
N PRO A 104 -3.17 -10.17 -1.91
CA PRO A 104 -1.79 -10.24 -2.37
C PRO A 104 -1.49 -9.15 -3.40
N ALA A 105 -0.36 -8.44 -3.26
CA ALA A 105 0.00 -7.31 -4.13
C ALA A 105 0.01 -7.68 -5.63
N LYS A 106 0.38 -8.92 -5.97
CA LYS A 106 0.37 -9.44 -7.35
C LYS A 106 -1.02 -9.48 -8.01
N ASN A 107 -2.07 -9.45 -7.21
CA ASN A 107 -3.47 -9.47 -7.64
C ASN A 107 -4.07 -8.05 -7.76
N VAL A 108 -3.30 -7.01 -7.48
CA VAL A 108 -3.76 -5.62 -7.48
C VAL A 108 -3.14 -4.88 -8.65
N LYS A 109 -3.96 -4.10 -9.37
CA LYS A 109 -3.53 -3.25 -10.48
C LYS A 109 -4.07 -1.83 -10.30
N PRO A 110 -3.26 -0.77 -10.51
CA PRO A 110 -3.76 0.60 -10.52
C PRO A 110 -4.87 0.78 -11.56
N TYR A 111 -5.94 1.48 -11.19
CA TYR A 111 -6.99 1.87 -12.14
C TYR A 111 -6.56 3.16 -12.85
N HIS A 112 -6.52 3.13 -14.18
CA HIS A 112 -6.25 4.30 -15.01
C HIS A 112 -7.52 4.70 -15.74
N VAL A 113 -8.03 5.90 -15.51
CA VAL A 113 -9.10 6.48 -16.34
C VAL A 113 -8.45 6.96 -17.63
N SER A 114 -8.78 6.33 -18.76
CA SER A 114 -8.45 6.90 -20.06
C SER A 114 -9.23 8.21 -20.21
N LYS A 115 -8.50 9.33 -20.36
CA LYS A 115 -9.08 10.62 -20.74
C LYS A 115 -9.91 10.42 -22.02
N PRO A 116 -11.18 10.86 -22.08
CA PRO A 116 -11.91 10.80 -23.34
C PRO A 116 -11.10 11.57 -24.38
N ALA A 117 -10.76 10.90 -25.47
CA ALA A 117 -10.18 11.55 -26.63
C ALA A 117 -11.22 12.53 -27.14
N ASP A 118 -10.92 13.83 -27.09
CA ASP A 118 -11.65 14.85 -27.82
C ASP A 118 -11.62 14.42 -29.30
N THR A 119 -12.70 13.82 -29.79
CA THR A 119 -12.89 13.55 -31.21
C THR A 119 -12.92 14.89 -31.94
N PRO A 120 -11.96 15.20 -32.84
CA PRO A 120 -12.10 16.35 -33.69
C PRO A 120 -13.04 15.96 -34.84
N THR A 121 -14.35 16.18 -34.67
CA THR A 121 -15.27 16.16 -35.81
C THR A 121 -15.21 17.51 -36.51
N SER A 122 -14.19 17.67 -37.36
CA SER A 122 -14.17 18.70 -38.40
C SER A 122 -14.97 18.21 -39.61
N ALA A 123 -16.12 18.88 -39.81
CA ALA A 123 -16.78 19.28 -41.05
C ALA A 123 -16.74 18.37 -42.30
N SER A 124 -17.92 18.08 -42.86
CA SER A 124 -18.13 17.99 -44.32
C SER A 124 -19.59 18.29 -44.70
N THR A 125 -19.73 19.39 -45.42
CA THR A 125 -20.86 19.98 -46.18
C THR A 125 -21.61 19.04 -47.12
N SER A 126 -22.93 19.24 -47.27
CA SER A 126 -23.75 19.14 -48.52
C SER A 126 -25.20 19.54 -48.19
N ALA A 127 -25.73 20.70 -48.61
CA ALA A 127 -26.32 21.05 -49.92
C ALA A 127 -27.86 20.92 -49.95
N SER A 128 -28.51 22.10 -49.86
CA SER A 128 -29.70 22.65 -50.57
C SER A 128 -31.02 21.88 -50.84
N GLN A 129 -32.10 22.70 -50.81
CA GLN A 129 -33.49 22.59 -51.34
C GLN A 129 -34.52 21.89 -50.42
N GLU A 130 -35.77 22.32 -50.24
CA GLU A 130 -36.63 23.28 -50.96
C GLU A 130 -37.82 23.74 -50.06
N ALA A 131 -38.60 24.70 -50.58
CA ALA A 131 -39.73 25.46 -50.01
C ALA A 131 -40.82 24.73 -49.19
N SER A 132 -41.48 25.44 -48.25
CA SER A 132 -42.94 25.69 -48.34
C SER A 132 -43.47 26.67 -47.27
N THR A 133 -44.57 27.31 -47.64
CA THR A 133 -45.24 28.52 -47.13
C THR A 133 -46.23 28.26 -45.97
N GLN A 134 -46.86 29.37 -45.51
CA GLN A 134 -48.15 29.51 -44.78
C GLN A 134 -48.09 29.61 -43.24
N THR A 135 -48.82 30.50 -42.55
CA THR A 135 -49.69 31.66 -42.90
C THR A 135 -49.63 32.64 -41.71
#